data_AF-A0A1H6ZER9-F1
#
_entry.id   AF-A0A1H6ZER9-F1
#
_cell.length_a   1.000
_cell.length_b   1.000
_cell.length_c   1.000
_cell.angle_alpha   90.00
_cell.angle_beta   90.00
_cell.angle_gamma   90.00
#
_symmetry.space_group_name_H-M   'P 1'
#
loop_
_entity.id
_entity.type
_entity.pdbx_description
1 polymer ?
#
loop_
_entity_poly.entity_id
_entity_poly.type
_entity_poly.pdbx_seq_one_letter_code
_entity_poly.pdbx_strand_id
1 'polypeptide(L)'
;MMMQEQIREEAGGTVLFDASRAPAVGADWFDPGYWRGRGALQTQGGGRGGVAVIDTLAGACVLRHYHRGGLIARFNRDSYLWTGAAHTRSFAEFRLLAHIASLELPAPAPLAARYRRHGLSYTADLITRRIDDARTLAQCLADHRLDADLARETGALVARFHREGIWHADLNAHNVLVTPQALYLIDFDRGALRKPAEAWRLANLARLRRSLVKLGAPERIPDFQAAIWGPLVYGYERTMGA
;
A
#
# COMPACT_ATOMS: atom_id res chain seq x y z
N MET A 1 -3.42 -5.31 -20.02
CA MET A 1 -4.90 -5.50 -20.08
C MET A 1 -5.53 -4.41 -19.23
N MET A 2 -6.44 -3.62 -19.80
CA MET A 2 -7.13 -2.57 -19.04
C MET A 2 -8.02 -3.19 -17.95
N MET A 3 -8.00 -2.62 -16.75
CA MET A 3 -8.83 -3.06 -15.63
C MET A 3 -10.31 -2.90 -15.98
N GLN A 4 -11.13 -3.92 -15.66
CA GLN A 4 -12.58 -3.87 -15.85
C GLN A 4 -13.28 -3.78 -14.50
N GLU A 5 -13.47 -2.55 -14.02
CA GLU A 5 -14.17 -2.29 -12.75
C GLU A 5 -15.61 -2.81 -12.84
N GLN A 6 -15.98 -3.71 -11.92
CA GLN A 6 -17.35 -4.16 -11.72
C GLN A 6 -17.75 -4.06 -10.24
N ILE A 7 -19.03 -3.79 -10.02
CA ILE A 7 -19.65 -3.69 -8.70
C ILE A 7 -20.69 -4.80 -8.56
N ARG A 8 -20.67 -5.50 -7.43
CA ARG A 8 -21.69 -6.47 -7.05
C ARG A 8 -22.25 -6.14 -5.68
N GLU A 9 -23.56 -6.01 -5.60
CA GLU A 9 -24.26 -5.86 -4.33
C GLU A 9 -24.34 -7.21 -3.60
N GLU A 10 -24.16 -7.18 -2.29
CA GLU A 10 -24.27 -8.34 -1.42
C GLU A 10 -25.13 -8.00 -0.19
N ALA A 11 -25.60 -9.02 0.53
CA ALA A 11 -26.36 -8.82 1.75
C ALA A 11 -25.55 -7.99 2.77
N GLY A 12 -25.99 -6.75 2.98
CA GLY A 12 -25.35 -5.82 3.91
C GLY A 12 -24.06 -5.17 3.42
N GLY A 13 -23.70 -5.26 2.13
CA GLY A 13 -22.45 -4.69 1.63
C GLY A 13 -22.32 -4.62 0.11
N THR A 14 -21.13 -4.28 -0.36
CA THR A 14 -20.82 -4.23 -1.78
C THR A 14 -19.38 -4.66 -2.02
N VAL A 15 -19.18 -5.39 -3.11
CA VAL A 15 -17.87 -5.80 -3.62
C VAL A 15 -17.56 -5.05 -4.90
N LEU A 16 -16.36 -4.50 -4.98
CA LEU A 16 -15.76 -3.85 -6.14
C LEU A 16 -14.59 -4.71 -6.59
N PHE A 17 -14.49 -5.06 -7.86
CA PHE A 17 -13.41 -5.97 -8.32
C PHE A 17 -13.03 -5.73 -9.78
N ASP A 18 -11.84 -6.21 -10.14
CA ASP A 18 -11.39 -6.26 -11.53
C ASP A 18 -11.86 -7.56 -12.19
N ALA A 19 -12.95 -7.48 -12.97
CA ALA A 19 -13.54 -8.63 -13.64
C ALA A 19 -12.59 -9.28 -14.68
N SER A 20 -11.61 -8.51 -15.16
CA SER A 20 -10.61 -8.99 -16.12
C SER A 20 -9.63 -10.00 -15.48
N ARG A 21 -9.45 -9.93 -14.16
CA ARG A 21 -8.53 -10.79 -13.39
C ARG A 21 -9.24 -11.72 -12.42
N ALA A 22 -10.43 -11.33 -11.95
CA ALA A 22 -11.13 -12.05 -10.90
C ALA A 22 -12.65 -12.09 -11.15
N PRO A 23 -13.10 -12.71 -12.27
CA PRO A 23 -14.52 -12.74 -12.66
C PRO A 23 -15.40 -13.50 -11.64
N ALA A 24 -14.80 -14.42 -10.88
CA ALA A 24 -15.48 -15.26 -9.88
C ALA A 24 -15.36 -14.74 -8.44
N VAL A 25 -14.91 -13.50 -8.22
CA VAL A 25 -14.87 -12.90 -6.87
C VAL A 25 -16.25 -12.90 -6.25
N GLY A 26 -16.34 -13.27 -4.97
CA GLY A 26 -17.56 -13.19 -4.16
C GLY A 26 -17.24 -12.98 -2.68
N ALA A 27 -18.28 -12.82 -1.85
CA ALA A 27 -18.21 -12.54 -0.42
C ALA A 27 -17.14 -13.35 0.34
N ASP A 28 -17.05 -14.65 0.04
CA ASP A 28 -16.19 -15.60 0.74
C ASP A 28 -14.69 -15.32 0.55
N TRP A 29 -14.31 -14.64 -0.54
CA TRP A 29 -12.90 -14.27 -0.79
C TRP A 29 -12.32 -13.36 0.29
N PHE A 30 -13.18 -12.68 1.04
CA PHE A 30 -12.78 -11.79 2.12
C PHE A 30 -12.95 -12.43 3.49
N ASP A 31 -13.16 -13.75 3.55
CA ASP A 31 -13.10 -14.55 4.78
C ASP A 31 -11.82 -15.40 4.76
N PRO A 32 -10.86 -15.17 5.67
CA PRO A 32 -9.69 -16.05 5.80
C PRO A 32 -10.04 -17.52 6.01
N GLY A 33 -11.19 -17.83 6.64
CA GLY A 33 -11.67 -19.20 6.85
C GLY A 33 -11.93 -19.96 5.54
N TYR A 34 -12.49 -19.28 4.53
CA TYR A 34 -12.73 -19.83 3.20
C TYR A 34 -11.43 -20.31 2.55
N TRP A 35 -10.38 -19.49 2.60
CA TRP A 35 -9.07 -19.84 2.03
C TRP A 35 -8.36 -20.92 2.83
N ARG A 36 -8.48 -20.90 4.16
CA ARG A 36 -7.92 -21.93 5.03
C ARG A 36 -8.51 -23.31 4.74
N GLY A 37 -9.83 -23.41 4.57
CA GLY A 37 -10.51 -24.66 4.23
C GLY A 37 -10.08 -25.25 2.89
N ARG A 38 -9.49 -24.44 2.01
CA ARG A 38 -8.97 -24.83 0.70
C ARG A 38 -7.46 -25.08 0.69
N GLY A 39 -6.78 -24.95 1.83
CA GLY A 39 -5.32 -25.01 1.90
C GLY A 39 -4.62 -23.87 1.15
N ALA A 40 -5.33 -22.78 0.86
CA ALA A 40 -4.88 -21.67 0.02
C ALA A 40 -4.65 -20.38 0.84
N LEU A 41 -4.45 -20.51 2.16
CA LEU A 41 -4.13 -19.41 3.06
C LEU A 41 -2.72 -19.62 3.64
N GLN A 42 -1.84 -18.66 3.41
CA GLN A 42 -0.54 -18.55 4.06
C GLN A 42 -0.56 -17.34 4.98
N THR A 43 -0.26 -17.53 6.27
CA THR A 43 -0.12 -16.42 7.22
C THR A 43 1.37 -16.14 7.42
N GLN A 44 1.83 -14.96 7.00
CA GLN A 44 3.23 -14.57 7.24
C GLN A 44 3.36 -13.83 8.57
N GLY A 45 4.30 -14.28 9.40
CA GLY A 45 4.60 -13.67 10.69
C GLY A 45 5.29 -12.31 10.51
N GLY A 46 4.64 -11.24 10.96
CA GLY A 46 5.21 -9.89 10.97
C GLY A 46 4.38 -8.96 11.85
N GLY A 47 4.88 -8.63 13.04
CA GLY A 47 4.37 -7.56 13.90
C GLY A 47 2.85 -7.51 14.13
N ARG A 48 2.33 -6.31 14.43
CA ARG A 48 0.92 -6.05 14.78
C ARG A 48 -0.02 -6.36 13.60
N GLY A 49 -0.46 -7.61 13.47
CA GLY A 49 -1.54 -8.05 12.57
C GLY A 49 -1.02 -8.65 11.27
N GLY A 50 -0.40 -9.83 11.34
CA GLY A 50 0.23 -10.54 10.23
C GLY A 50 -0.56 -10.53 8.92
N VAL A 51 0.17 -10.55 7.80
CA VAL A 51 -0.39 -10.44 6.45
C VAL A 51 -0.98 -11.79 6.02
N ALA A 52 -2.26 -11.80 5.68
CA ALA A 52 -2.92 -12.96 5.09
C ALA A 52 -2.63 -12.99 3.58
N VAL A 53 -1.86 -13.98 3.14
CA VAL A 53 -1.61 -14.26 1.72
C VAL A 53 -2.55 -15.37 1.28
N ILE A 54 -3.28 -15.14 0.21
CA ILE A 54 -4.27 -16.06 -0.35
C ILE A 54 -3.88 -16.44 -1.78
N ASP A 55 -3.96 -17.73 -2.09
CA ASP A 55 -3.67 -18.24 -3.44
C ASP A 55 -4.94 -18.26 -4.27
N THR A 56 -5.00 -17.38 -5.27
CA THR A 56 -6.16 -17.22 -6.17
C THR A 56 -5.81 -17.72 -7.57
N LEU A 57 -6.80 -17.86 -8.45
CA LEU A 57 -6.56 -18.13 -9.87
C LEU A 57 -5.77 -17.00 -10.57
N ALA A 58 -5.76 -15.79 -10.01
CA ALA A 58 -4.96 -14.65 -10.49
C ALA A 58 -3.53 -14.63 -9.91
N GLY A 59 -3.16 -15.65 -9.14
CA GLY A 59 -1.90 -15.77 -8.40
C GLY A 59 -2.04 -15.41 -6.92
N ALA A 60 -0.89 -15.34 -6.24
CA ALA A 60 -0.80 -14.98 -4.82
C ALA A 60 -1.24 -13.53 -4.58
N CYS A 61 -2.13 -13.34 -3.62
CA CYS A 61 -2.71 -12.05 -3.26
C CYS A 61 -2.61 -11.78 -1.77
N VAL A 62 -2.58 -10.52 -1.38
CA VAL A 62 -2.66 -10.08 0.01
C VAL A 62 -4.11 -9.71 0.32
N LEU A 63 -4.70 -10.37 1.31
CA LEU A 63 -6.00 -10.01 1.90
C LEU A 63 -5.77 -9.17 3.15
N ARG A 64 -6.26 -7.92 3.13
CA ARG A 64 -6.18 -7.00 4.26
C ARG A 64 -7.58 -6.63 4.76
N HIS A 65 -7.79 -6.83 6.06
CA HIS A 65 -8.91 -6.25 6.78
C HIS A 65 -8.50 -4.88 7.36
N TYR A 66 -9.33 -3.86 7.17
CA TYR A 66 -9.04 -2.52 7.69
C TYR A 66 -9.40 -2.45 9.18
N HIS A 67 -8.39 -2.45 10.05
CA HIS A 67 -8.58 -2.21 11.48
C HIS A 67 -8.39 -0.71 11.80
N ARG A 68 -9.18 -0.17 12.74
CA ARG A 68 -8.93 1.18 13.29
C ARG A 68 -7.69 1.18 14.19
N GLY A 69 -6.59 1.80 13.75
CA GLY A 69 -5.39 1.99 14.57
C GLY A 69 -5.53 3.05 15.69
N GLY A 70 -4.74 2.91 16.77
CA GLY A 70 -4.60 3.87 17.88
C GLY A 70 -5.30 3.48 19.19
N LEU A 71 -5.19 4.32 20.24
CA LEU A 71 -5.84 4.15 21.57
C LEU A 71 -7.37 3.94 21.52
N ILE A 72 -7.99 4.23 20.37
CA ILE A 72 -9.42 4.04 20.07
C ILE A 72 -9.77 2.57 19.73
N ALA A 73 -8.77 1.70 19.50
CA ALA A 73 -8.95 0.25 19.29
C ALA A 73 -9.55 -0.50 20.52
N ARG A 74 -9.70 0.20 21.65
CA ARG A 74 -10.28 -0.34 22.89
C ARG A 74 -11.79 -0.14 23.00
N PHE A 75 -12.39 0.76 22.19
CA PHE A 75 -13.81 1.12 22.32
C PHE A 75 -14.66 0.94 21.06
N ASN A 76 -14.08 0.93 19.86
CA ASN A 76 -14.85 0.64 18.64
C ASN A 76 -13.93 0.08 17.55
N ARG A 77 -13.90 -1.26 17.41
CA ARG A 77 -12.81 -1.97 16.72
C ARG A 77 -12.85 -1.88 15.20
N ASP A 78 -14.02 -1.81 14.56
CA ASP A 78 -14.09 -2.07 13.11
C ASP A 78 -15.06 -1.17 12.31
N SER A 79 -15.44 0.00 12.83
CA SER A 79 -16.63 0.71 12.34
C SER A 79 -16.31 2.13 11.83
N TYR A 80 -16.15 2.38 10.53
CA TYR A 80 -15.99 3.74 9.94
C TYR A 80 -17.34 4.42 9.74
N LEU A 81 -17.47 5.74 9.96
CA LEU A 81 -18.75 6.45 9.72
C LEU A 81 -19.11 6.36 8.24
N TRP A 82 -20.34 5.93 7.96
CA TRP A 82 -20.84 5.83 6.60
C TRP A 82 -21.17 7.21 6.03
N THR A 83 -20.46 7.61 4.97
CA THR A 83 -20.72 8.85 4.22
C THR A 83 -20.99 8.60 2.73
N GLY A 84 -21.15 7.32 2.33
CA GLY A 84 -21.42 6.90 0.96
C GLY A 84 -20.44 5.83 0.46
N ALA A 85 -20.88 4.99 -0.48
CA ALA A 85 -20.11 3.86 -0.99
C ALA A 85 -18.76 4.27 -1.61
N ALA A 86 -18.75 5.36 -2.38
CA ALA A 86 -17.55 5.90 -3.02
C ALA A 86 -16.51 6.44 -2.01
N HIS A 87 -16.92 6.72 -0.76
CA HIS A 87 -16.06 7.25 0.29
C HIS A 87 -15.56 6.17 1.26
N THR A 88 -15.89 4.90 1.00
CA THR A 88 -15.33 3.80 1.79
C THR A 88 -13.84 3.66 1.50
N ARG A 89 -13.03 3.44 2.54
CA ARG A 89 -11.57 3.39 2.41
C ARG A 89 -11.10 2.35 1.39
N SER A 90 -11.69 1.16 1.42
CA SER A 90 -11.34 0.08 0.48
C SER A 90 -11.65 0.44 -0.97
N PHE A 91 -12.78 1.11 -1.25
CA PHE A 91 -13.11 1.52 -2.62
C PHE A 91 -12.24 2.69 -3.09
N ALA A 92 -11.99 3.67 -2.22
CA ALA A 92 -11.11 4.79 -2.53
C ALA A 92 -9.68 4.32 -2.83
N GLU A 93 -9.14 3.41 -2.02
CA GLU A 93 -7.80 2.85 -2.24
C GLU A 93 -7.76 1.92 -3.46
N PHE A 94 -8.76 1.07 -3.68
CA PHE A 94 -8.86 0.25 -4.89
C PHE A 94 -8.78 1.11 -6.15
N ARG A 95 -9.57 2.18 -6.22
CA ARG A 95 -9.59 3.07 -7.39
C ARG A 95 -8.30 3.87 -7.55
N LEU A 96 -7.67 4.27 -6.44
CA LEU A 96 -6.36 4.91 -6.50
C LEU A 96 -5.31 3.93 -7.04
N LEU A 97 -5.26 2.70 -6.54
CA LEU A 97 -4.35 1.66 -7.03
C LEU A 97 -4.61 1.31 -8.50
N ALA A 98 -5.87 1.31 -8.92
CA ALA A 98 -6.26 1.10 -10.31
C ALA A 98 -5.71 2.21 -11.21
N HIS A 99 -5.84 3.47 -10.77
CA HIS A 99 -5.29 4.61 -11.48
C HIS A 99 -3.75 4.55 -11.52
N ILE A 100 -3.10 4.24 -10.40
CA ILE A 100 -1.64 4.02 -10.32
C ILE A 100 -1.20 2.94 -11.31
N ALA A 101 -1.94 1.83 -11.41
CA ALA A 101 -1.64 0.76 -12.36
C ALA A 101 -1.81 1.21 -13.82
N SER A 102 -2.80 2.06 -14.12
CA SER A 102 -2.98 2.65 -15.46
C SER A 102 -1.84 3.57 -15.89
N LEU A 103 -1.10 4.12 -14.92
CA LEU A 103 0.11 4.94 -15.13
C LEU A 103 1.40 4.10 -15.12
N GLU A 104 1.29 2.76 -15.05
CA GLU A 104 2.42 1.84 -14.98
C GLU A 104 3.39 2.14 -13.82
N LEU A 105 2.86 2.72 -12.74
CA LEU A 105 3.61 3.01 -11.54
C LEU A 105 3.71 1.75 -10.66
N PRO A 106 4.87 1.51 -10.00
CA PRO A 106 5.12 0.28 -9.27
C PRO A 106 4.40 0.28 -7.91
N ALA A 107 3.18 -0.23 -7.91
CA ALA A 107 2.38 -0.51 -6.72
C ALA A 107 1.64 -1.85 -6.87
N PRO A 108 1.09 -2.42 -5.79
CA PRO A 108 0.27 -3.63 -5.85
C PRO A 108 -0.96 -3.41 -6.74
N ALA A 109 -1.14 -4.28 -7.73
CA ALA A 109 -2.35 -4.25 -8.55
C ALA A 109 -3.57 -4.63 -7.68
N PRO A 110 -4.64 -3.83 -7.66
CA PRO A 110 -5.83 -4.15 -6.89
C PRO A 110 -6.61 -5.28 -7.57
N LEU A 111 -7.20 -6.17 -6.79
CA LEU A 111 -7.98 -7.30 -7.30
C LEU A 111 -9.46 -7.18 -6.92
N ALA A 112 -9.72 -6.95 -5.63
CA ALA A 112 -11.07 -6.75 -5.11
C ALA A 112 -11.06 -5.92 -3.83
N ALA A 113 -12.15 -5.22 -3.56
CA ALA A 113 -12.42 -4.46 -2.36
C ALA A 113 -13.84 -4.73 -1.89
N ARG A 114 -14.06 -4.73 -0.58
CA ARG A 114 -15.40 -4.87 0.01
C ARG A 114 -15.61 -3.81 1.07
N TYR A 115 -16.86 -3.40 1.22
CA TYR A 115 -17.35 -2.88 2.49
C TYR A 115 -18.61 -3.62 2.93
N ARG A 116 -18.84 -3.73 4.24
CA ARG A 116 -20.13 -4.15 4.82
C ARG A 116 -20.61 -3.13 5.82
N ARG A 117 -21.89 -2.77 5.72
CA ARG A 117 -22.55 -1.76 6.56
C ARG A 117 -23.11 -2.40 7.82
N HIS A 118 -22.94 -1.69 8.93
CA HIS A 118 -23.49 -2.00 10.24
C HIS A 118 -24.14 -0.71 10.79
N GLY A 119 -25.37 -0.44 10.36
CA GLY A 119 -26.08 0.79 10.67
C GLY A 119 -25.36 2.04 10.13
N LEU A 120 -24.88 2.89 11.04
CA LEU A 120 -24.12 4.11 10.72
C LEU A 120 -22.62 3.85 10.48
N SER A 121 -22.19 2.60 10.59
CA SER A 121 -20.78 2.23 10.47
C SER A 121 -20.53 1.22 9.34
N TYR A 122 -19.27 1.02 8.96
CA TYR A 122 -18.88 -0.03 8.01
C TYR A 122 -17.53 -0.68 8.34
N THR A 123 -17.39 -1.95 7.95
CA THR A 123 -16.14 -2.71 7.85
C THR A 123 -15.64 -2.70 6.41
N ALA A 124 -14.33 -2.84 6.20
CA ALA A 124 -13.74 -2.80 4.87
C ALA A 124 -12.60 -3.81 4.71
N ASP A 125 -12.47 -4.33 3.50
CA ASP A 125 -11.45 -5.30 3.10
C ASP A 125 -10.88 -4.91 1.73
N LEU A 126 -9.61 -5.20 1.50
CA LEU A 126 -8.93 -5.03 0.21
C LEU A 126 -8.07 -6.26 -0.09
N ILE A 127 -8.15 -6.71 -1.34
CA ILE A 127 -7.32 -7.76 -1.92
C ILE A 127 -6.46 -7.13 -3.02
N THR A 128 -5.14 -7.24 -2.88
CA THR A 128 -4.17 -6.79 -3.90
C THR A 128 -3.27 -7.94 -4.30
N ARG A 129 -2.64 -7.86 -5.48
CA ARG A 129 -1.60 -8.83 -5.85
C ARG A 129 -0.42 -8.72 -4.90
N ARG A 130 0.12 -9.87 -4.51
CA ARG A 130 1.35 -9.93 -3.72
C ARG A 130 2.54 -9.48 -4.57
N ILE A 131 3.46 -8.76 -3.93
CA ILE A 131 4.79 -8.52 -4.47
C ILE A 131 5.71 -9.57 -3.84
N ASP A 132 6.20 -10.49 -4.66
CA ASP A 132 7.06 -11.59 -4.21
C ASP A 132 8.51 -11.12 -3.99
N ASP A 133 9.26 -11.89 -3.19
CA ASP A 133 10.69 -11.68 -2.90
C ASP A 133 11.05 -10.25 -2.43
N ALA A 134 10.10 -9.58 -1.78
CA ALA A 134 10.24 -8.22 -1.31
C ALA A 134 10.78 -8.13 0.12
N ARG A 135 11.67 -7.17 0.37
CA ARG A 135 11.98 -6.64 1.70
C ARG A 135 11.55 -5.20 1.79
N THR A 136 11.10 -4.77 2.95
CA THR A 136 10.87 -3.34 3.19
C THR A 136 12.22 -2.59 3.21
N LEU A 137 12.22 -1.32 2.84
CA LEU A 137 13.40 -0.46 2.97
C LEU A 137 13.86 -0.38 4.44
N ALA A 138 12.93 -0.47 5.39
CA ALA A 138 13.24 -0.60 6.82
C ALA A 138 14.01 -1.89 7.16
N GLN A 139 13.65 -3.03 6.55
CA GLN A 139 14.43 -4.27 6.69
C GLN A 139 15.79 -4.15 6.01
N CYS A 140 15.87 -3.54 4.81
CA CYS A 140 17.15 -3.27 4.17
C CYS A 140 18.06 -2.39 5.05
N LEU A 141 17.52 -1.38 5.73
CA LEU A 141 18.26 -0.58 6.70
C LEU A 141 18.74 -1.43 7.90
N ALA A 142 17.86 -2.26 8.47
CA ALA A 142 18.21 -3.12 9.60
C ALA A 142 19.31 -4.14 9.25
N ASP A 143 19.29 -4.64 8.01
CA ASP A 143 20.24 -5.62 7.47
C ASP A 143 21.51 -4.96 6.88
N HIS A 144 21.71 -3.65 7.04
CA HIS A 144 22.84 -2.89 6.48
C HIS A 144 22.95 -2.97 4.94
N ARG A 145 21.81 -3.09 4.25
CA ARG A 145 21.68 -3.14 2.78
C ARG A 145 21.19 -1.83 2.15
N LEU A 146 20.96 -0.80 2.96
CA LEU A 146 20.62 0.53 2.44
C LEU A 146 21.89 1.30 2.11
N ASP A 147 22.22 1.38 0.83
CA ASP A 147 23.36 2.12 0.29
C ASP A 147 22.90 3.34 -0.54
N ALA A 148 23.86 4.08 -1.11
CA ALA A 148 23.62 5.28 -1.90
C ALA A 148 22.80 4.99 -3.17
N ASP A 149 22.97 3.82 -3.79
CA ASP A 149 22.26 3.44 -5.02
C ASP A 149 20.80 3.13 -4.73
N LEU A 150 20.52 2.29 -3.72
CA LEU A 150 19.16 2.01 -3.29
C LEU A 150 18.45 3.28 -2.78
N ALA A 151 19.18 4.18 -2.13
CA ALA A 151 18.66 5.48 -1.72
C ALA A 151 18.25 6.34 -2.91
N ARG A 152 19.11 6.43 -3.95
CA ARG A 152 18.83 7.15 -5.19
C ARG A 152 17.63 6.57 -5.95
N GLU A 153 17.53 5.24 -6.04
CA GLU A 153 16.38 4.55 -6.64
C GLU A 153 15.08 4.81 -5.85
N THR A 154 15.16 4.83 -4.52
CA THR A 154 14.02 5.19 -3.66
C THR A 154 13.55 6.62 -3.92
N GLY A 155 14.49 7.56 -4.08
CA GLY A 155 14.17 8.94 -4.45
C GLY A 155 13.46 9.05 -5.79
N ALA A 156 14.01 8.36 -6.81
CA ALA A 156 13.43 8.31 -8.15
C ALA A 156 12.02 7.68 -8.14
N LEU A 157 11.83 6.59 -7.39
CA LEU A 157 10.52 5.98 -7.18
C LEU A 157 9.51 7.00 -6.67
N VAL A 158 9.80 7.68 -5.56
CA VAL A 158 8.88 8.65 -4.96
C VAL A 158 8.56 9.80 -5.92
N ALA A 159 9.56 10.28 -6.67
CA ALA A 159 9.38 11.33 -7.68
C ALA A 159 8.37 10.92 -8.77
N ARG A 160 8.44 9.68 -9.28
CA ARG A 160 7.49 9.18 -10.29
C ARG A 160 6.03 9.30 -9.83
N PHE A 161 5.73 8.94 -8.57
CA PHE A 161 4.39 9.11 -8.01
C PHE A 161 4.01 10.58 -7.82
N HIS A 162 4.95 11.40 -7.35
CA HIS A 162 4.71 12.82 -7.10
C HIS A 162 4.46 13.63 -8.38
N ARG A 163 5.05 13.25 -9.52
CA ARG A 163 4.81 13.87 -10.84
C ARG A 163 3.36 13.72 -11.27
N GLU A 164 2.82 12.53 -11.07
CA GLU A 164 1.42 12.19 -11.38
C GLU A 164 0.42 12.71 -10.32
N GLY A 165 0.89 13.52 -9.37
CA GLY A 165 0.04 14.09 -8.32
C GLY A 165 -0.41 13.09 -7.26
N ILE A 166 0.18 11.89 -7.20
CA ILE A 166 -0.18 10.87 -6.22
C ILE A 166 0.48 11.20 -4.89
N TRP A 167 -0.35 11.50 -3.89
CA TRP A 167 0.08 11.73 -2.51
C TRP A 167 -0.14 10.50 -1.65
N HIS A 168 0.91 10.11 -0.91
CA HIS A 168 0.89 8.95 -0.04
C HIS A 168 0.73 9.36 1.44
N ALA A 169 -0.39 9.04 2.07
CA ALA A 169 -0.69 9.55 3.42
C ALA A 169 0.34 9.13 4.49
N ASP A 170 0.93 7.95 4.33
CA ASP A 170 1.93 7.42 5.24
C ASP A 170 3.22 6.94 4.55
N LEU A 171 3.84 7.79 3.73
CA LEU A 171 5.11 7.46 3.08
C LEU A 171 6.22 7.25 4.14
N ASN A 172 6.62 6.00 4.35
CA ASN A 172 7.62 5.60 5.34
C ASN A 172 8.43 4.38 4.83
N ALA A 173 9.54 4.06 5.47
CA ALA A 173 10.44 2.99 5.02
C ALA A 173 9.84 1.56 5.10
N HIS A 174 8.76 1.33 5.84
CA HIS A 174 8.03 0.05 5.80
C HIS A 174 7.12 -0.07 4.57
N ASN A 175 6.73 1.06 3.98
CA ASN A 175 5.85 1.13 2.81
C ASN A 175 6.60 1.25 1.48
N VAL A 176 7.93 1.11 1.51
CA VAL A 176 8.77 0.97 0.33
C VAL A 176 9.25 -0.48 0.30
N LEU A 177 8.84 -1.24 -0.70
CA LEU A 177 9.32 -2.60 -0.94
C LEU A 177 10.48 -2.57 -1.95
N VAL A 178 11.46 -3.42 -1.70
CA VAL A 178 12.66 -3.64 -2.49
C VAL A 178 12.66 -5.10 -2.93
N THR A 179 12.57 -5.35 -4.23
CA THR A 179 12.76 -6.67 -4.83
C THR A 179 14.08 -6.69 -5.62
N PRO A 180 14.55 -7.85 -6.10
CA PRO A 180 15.71 -7.89 -6.99
C PRO A 180 15.52 -7.15 -8.32
N GLN A 181 14.27 -6.89 -8.74
CA GLN A 181 13.96 -6.30 -10.05
C GLN A 181 13.55 -4.82 -9.96
N ALA A 182 12.86 -4.42 -8.89
CA ALA A 182 12.32 -3.07 -8.78
C ALA A 182 11.95 -2.71 -7.34
N LEU A 183 11.71 -1.41 -7.12
CA LEU A 183 11.10 -0.92 -5.90
C LEU A 183 9.61 -0.64 -6.13
N TYR A 184 8.82 -0.81 -5.07
CA TYR A 184 7.38 -0.59 -5.08
C TYR A 184 6.97 0.28 -3.88
N LEU A 185 5.94 1.11 -4.06
CA LEU A 185 5.21 1.72 -2.95
C LEU A 185 3.99 0.87 -2.62
N ILE A 186 3.69 0.68 -1.33
CA ILE A 186 2.55 -0.09 -0.83
C ILE A 186 1.77 0.69 0.23
N ASP A 187 0.57 0.20 0.57
CA ASP A 187 -0.33 0.79 1.57
C ASP A 187 -0.75 2.23 1.26
N PHE A 188 -1.62 2.35 0.25
CA PHE A 188 -2.19 3.62 -0.17
C PHE A 188 -3.45 3.97 0.64
N ASP A 189 -3.62 3.42 1.86
CA ASP A 189 -4.74 3.80 2.72
C ASP A 189 -4.70 5.30 2.99
N ARG A 190 -5.81 5.97 2.67
CA ARG A 190 -5.96 7.43 2.69
C ARG A 190 -5.05 8.19 1.72
N GLY A 191 -4.37 7.50 0.78
CA GLY A 191 -3.72 8.14 -0.36
C GLY A 191 -4.74 8.89 -1.23
N ALA A 192 -4.27 9.86 -2.00
CA ALA A 192 -5.15 10.65 -2.86
C ALA A 192 -4.40 11.29 -4.03
N LEU A 193 -5.13 11.61 -5.09
CA LEU A 193 -4.66 12.55 -6.10
C LEU A 193 -4.73 13.97 -5.54
N ARG A 194 -3.63 14.71 -5.72
CA ARG A 194 -3.50 16.11 -5.35
C ARG A 194 -2.95 16.88 -6.53
N LYS A 195 -3.39 18.13 -6.69
CA LYS A 195 -2.72 19.06 -7.60
C LYS A 195 -1.24 19.11 -7.23
N PRO A 196 -0.31 18.87 -8.17
CA PRO A 196 1.12 18.90 -7.87
C PRO A 196 1.50 20.24 -7.25
N ALA A 197 2.04 20.20 -6.03
CA ALA A 197 2.51 21.37 -5.32
C ALA A 197 3.71 20.98 -4.47
N GLU A 198 4.73 21.83 -4.49
CA GLU A 198 5.99 21.57 -3.82
C GLU A 198 5.83 21.30 -2.32
N ALA A 199 4.99 22.08 -1.64
CA ALA A 199 4.78 21.98 -0.20
C ALA A 199 4.38 20.58 0.27
N TRP A 200 3.42 19.92 -0.39
CA TRP A 200 3.01 18.58 0.04
C TRP A 200 4.04 17.51 -0.37
N ARG A 201 4.73 17.69 -1.50
CA ARG A 201 5.78 16.76 -1.96
C ARG A 201 6.96 16.73 -1.00
N LEU A 202 7.44 17.90 -0.60
CA LEU A 202 8.51 18.03 0.41
C LEU A 202 8.05 17.50 1.77
N ALA A 203 6.80 17.73 2.17
CA ALA A 203 6.26 17.17 3.41
C ALA A 203 6.19 15.62 3.37
N ASN A 204 5.95 15.03 2.20
CA ASN A 204 5.94 13.58 2.02
C ASN A 204 7.36 12.98 2.11
N LEU A 205 8.33 13.60 1.43
CA LEU A 205 9.75 13.24 1.58
C LEU A 205 10.24 13.39 3.02
N ALA A 206 9.87 14.47 3.70
CA ALA A 206 10.22 14.68 5.10
C ALA A 206 9.65 13.58 6.02
N ARG A 207 8.46 13.03 5.70
CA ARG A 207 7.91 11.88 6.42
C ARG A 207 8.78 10.63 6.23
N LEU A 208 9.20 10.34 5.00
CA LEU A 208 10.12 9.23 4.72
C LEU A 208 11.43 9.40 5.49
N ARG A 209 12.04 10.59 5.44
CA ARG A 209 13.26 10.91 6.21
C ARG A 209 13.09 10.65 7.70
N ARG A 210 12.02 11.19 8.29
CA ARG A 210 11.72 10.99 9.72
C ARG A 210 11.56 9.52 10.07
N SER A 211 10.98 8.70 9.18
CA SER A 211 10.85 7.27 9.41
C SER A 211 12.21 6.55 9.43
N LEU A 212 13.13 6.89 8.51
CA LEU A 212 14.49 6.36 8.50
C LEU A 212 15.26 6.76 9.77
N VAL A 213 15.16 8.02 10.18
CA VAL A 213 15.77 8.52 11.42
C VAL A 213 15.20 7.76 12.63
N LYS A 214 13.88 7.57 12.71
CA LYS A 214 13.25 6.81 13.80
C LYS A 214 13.68 5.35 13.85
N LEU A 215 14.06 4.75 12.72
CA LEU A 215 14.59 3.39 12.62
C LEU A 215 16.08 3.29 12.97
N GLY A 216 16.70 4.41 13.33
CA GLY A 216 18.10 4.46 13.75
C GLY A 216 19.09 4.57 12.59
N ALA A 217 18.68 5.13 11.44
CA ALA A 217 19.59 5.25 10.30
C ALA A 217 20.86 6.08 10.59
N PRO A 218 20.79 7.24 11.27
CA PRO A 218 21.99 8.01 11.63
C PRO A 218 22.97 7.26 12.53
N GLU A 219 22.49 6.35 13.37
CA GLU A 219 23.31 5.54 14.28
C GLU A 219 23.96 4.35 13.56
N ARG A 220 23.33 3.87 12.48
CA ARG A 220 23.79 2.70 11.70
C ARG A 220 24.69 3.07 10.53
N ILE A 221 24.57 4.29 10.01
CA ILE A 221 25.22 4.74 8.78
C ILE A 221 25.99 6.04 9.07
N PRO A 222 27.34 6.00 9.13
CA PRO A 222 28.16 7.19 9.26
C PRO A 222 27.83 8.20 8.17
N ASP A 223 27.66 9.46 8.56
CA ASP A 223 27.22 10.53 7.67
C ASP A 223 25.97 10.16 6.85
N PHE A 224 24.91 9.70 7.53
CA PHE A 224 23.60 9.39 6.92
C PHE A 224 23.12 10.49 5.95
N GLN A 225 23.45 11.75 6.22
CA GLN A 225 23.09 12.86 5.35
C GLN A 225 23.77 12.76 3.98
N ALA A 226 25.10 12.63 3.92
CA ALA A 226 25.81 12.50 2.65
C ALA A 226 25.68 11.12 2.02
N ALA A 227 25.66 10.05 2.83
CA ALA A 227 25.68 8.68 2.36
C ALA A 227 24.34 8.21 1.81
N ILE A 228 23.22 8.65 2.40
CA ILE A 228 21.88 8.13 2.08
C ILE A 228 20.92 9.24 1.69
N TRP A 229 20.74 10.25 2.54
CA TRP A 229 19.71 11.25 2.29
C TRP A 229 20.02 12.12 1.07
N GLY A 230 21.28 12.51 0.87
CA GLY A 230 21.76 13.23 -0.30
C GLY A 230 21.49 12.48 -1.60
N PRO A 231 21.94 11.23 -1.76
CA PRO A 231 21.65 10.40 -2.94
C PRO A 231 20.14 10.21 -3.19
N LEU A 232 19.33 10.06 -2.13
CA LEU A 232 17.87 9.98 -2.26
C LEU A 232 17.27 11.27 -2.81
N VAL A 233 17.64 12.42 -2.25
CA VAL A 233 17.18 13.73 -2.74
C VAL A 233 17.65 13.96 -4.17
N TYR A 234 18.89 13.61 -4.50
CA TYR A 234 19.42 13.70 -5.86
C TYR A 234 18.60 12.86 -6.85
N GLY A 235 18.32 11.59 -6.52
CA GLY A 235 17.49 10.72 -7.36
C GLY A 235 16.07 11.25 -7.54
N TYR A 236 15.51 11.83 -6.48
CA TYR A 236 14.21 12.49 -6.51
C TYR A 236 14.21 13.71 -7.44
N GLU A 237 15.11 14.66 -7.25
CA GLU A 237 15.19 15.91 -8.02
C GLU A 237 15.45 15.65 -9.51
N ARG A 238 16.41 14.76 -9.83
CA ARG A 238 16.70 14.35 -11.20
C ARG A 238 15.46 13.78 -11.90
N THR A 239 14.68 12.96 -11.21
CA THR A 239 13.48 12.33 -11.78
C THR A 239 12.30 13.29 -11.88
N MET A 240 12.20 14.25 -10.94
CA MET A 240 11.21 15.32 -10.99
C MET A 240 11.45 16.31 -12.13
N GLY A 241 12.72 16.55 -12.51
CA GLY A 241 13.10 17.46 -13.59
C GLY A 241 13.15 16.85 -15.00
N ALA A 242 13.13 15.52 -15.11
CA ALA A 242 13.04 14.79 -16.38
C ALA A 242 11.62 14.80 -16.97
#